data_AF-A0A1V6ED84-F1
#
_entry.id   AF-A0A1V6ED84-F1
#
_cell.length_a   1.000
_cell.length_b   1.000
_cell.length_c   1.000
_cell.angle_alpha   90.00
_cell.angle_beta   90.00
_cell.angle_gamma   90.00
#
_symmetry.space_group_name_H-M   'P 1'
#
loop_
_entity.id
_entity.type
_entity.pdbx_description
1 polymer ?
#
loop_
_entity_poly.entity_id
_entity_poly.type
_entity_poly.pdbx_seq_one_letter_code
_entity_poly.pdbx_strand_id
1 'polypeptide(L)' 'MAATSRSYQFPSNRNTPLPEGAPNVKGAKFINYDLAKYGASAERRRLIARWEKEILNAPR' A
#
# COMPACT_ATOMS: atom_id res chain seq x y z
N MET A 1 22.02 -3.38 4.72
CA MET A 1 21.12 -2.28 5.11
C MET A 1 19.69 -2.65 4.71
N ALA A 2 18.89 -3.08 5.70
CA ALA A 2 17.44 -3.36 5.70
C ALA A 2 17.12 -4.24 6.93
N ALA A 3 18.00 -5.21 7.21
CA ALA A 3 17.89 -6.09 8.39
C ALA A 3 18.17 -5.39 9.74
N THR A 4 18.83 -4.23 9.74
CA THR A 4 19.21 -3.47 10.97
C THR A 4 18.16 -2.43 11.36
N SER A 5 17.25 -2.09 10.46
CA SER A 5 16.10 -1.24 10.74
C SER A 5 14.91 -2.17 10.93
N ARG A 6 14.07 -1.97 11.95
CA ARG A 6 12.85 -2.75 12.20
C ARG A 6 11.78 -2.50 11.11
N SER A 7 12.17 -2.59 9.85
CA SER A 7 11.36 -2.38 8.66
C SER A 7 10.92 -3.73 8.12
N TYR A 8 9.63 -4.03 8.30
CA TYR A 8 8.98 -5.24 7.79
C TYR A 8 8.30 -5.01 6.43
N GLN A 9 8.76 -4.01 5.68
CA GLN A 9 8.29 -3.75 4.33
C GLN A 9 8.84 -4.80 3.38
N PHE A 10 8.05 -5.17 2.37
CA PHE A 10 8.52 -6.10 1.34
C PHE A 10 9.59 -5.43 0.47
N PRO A 11 10.76 -6.07 0.29
CA PRO A 11 11.79 -5.52 -0.56
C PRO A 11 11.31 -5.52 -2.01
N SER A 12 11.53 -4.41 -2.72
CA SER A 12 11.28 -4.34 -4.17
C SER A 12 12.28 -5.17 -4.98
N ASN A 13 13.46 -5.45 -4.41
CA ASN A 13 14.48 -6.32 -4.99
C ASN A 13 14.22 -7.79 -4.62
N ARG A 14 14.08 -8.65 -5.63
CA ARG A 14 13.83 -10.09 -5.47
C ARG A 14 15.00 -10.85 -4.84
N ASN A 15 16.22 -10.32 -4.96
CA ASN A 15 17.43 -10.95 -4.43
C ASN A 15 17.67 -10.61 -2.95
N THR A 16 16.87 -9.71 -2.37
CA THR A 16 17.00 -9.37 -0.95
C THR A 16 16.41 -10.51 -0.11
N PRO A 17 17.17 -11.08 0.84
CA PRO A 17 16.65 -12.10 1.73
C PRO A 17 15.49 -11.49 2.55
N LEU A 18 14.35 -12.19 2.56
CA LEU A 18 13.22 -11.80 3.41
C LEU A 18 13.58 -12.12 4.88
N PRO A 19 13.26 -11.22 5.82
CA PRO A 19 13.40 -11.53 7.24
C PRO A 19 12.43 -12.66 7.64
N GLU A 20 12.82 -13.49 8.60
CA GLU A 20 12.07 -14.69 9.03
C GLU A 20 10.63 -14.39 9.48
N GLY A 21 10.38 -13.19 10.03
CA GLY A 21 9.04 -12.72 10.42
C GLY A 21 8.24 -12.02 9.32
N ALA A 22 8.70 -11.99 8.07
CA ALA A 22 7.96 -11.36 6.99
C ALA A 22 6.69 -12.16 6.65
N PRO A 23 5.55 -11.48 6.36
CA PRO A 23 4.33 -12.18 5.93
C PRO A 23 4.57 -13.04 4.66
N ASN A 24 3.96 -14.22 4.60
CA ASN A 24 4.04 -15.06 3.41
C ASN A 24 3.17 -14.49 2.28
N VAL A 25 3.78 -13.72 1.37
CA VAL A 25 3.09 -13.13 0.22
C VAL A 25 2.72 -14.15 -0.85
N LYS A 26 3.37 -15.32 -0.93
CA LYS A 26 3.09 -16.28 -2.00
C LYS A 26 1.70 -16.90 -1.90
N GLY A 27 1.09 -16.92 -0.71
CA GLY A 27 -0.26 -17.41 -0.48
C GLY A 27 -1.33 -16.32 -0.39
N ALA A 28 -0.95 -15.04 -0.47
CA ALA A 28 -1.88 -13.93 -0.29
C ALA A 28 -2.55 -13.54 -1.63
N LYS A 29 -3.84 -13.20 -1.58
CA LYS A 29 -4.59 -12.70 -2.74
C LYS A 29 -4.34 -11.21 -2.91
N PHE A 30 -3.55 -10.86 -3.92
CA PHE A 30 -3.31 -9.47 -4.28
C PHE A 30 -4.23 -9.01 -5.41
N ILE A 31 -4.57 -7.73 -5.37
CA ILE A 31 -5.16 -7.04 -6.52
C ILE A 31 -4.06 -6.57 -7.47
N ASN A 32 -4.37 -6.50 -8.76
CA ASN A 32 -3.52 -5.80 -9.70
C ASN A 32 -3.74 -4.30 -9.55
N TYR A 33 -2.98 -3.66 -8.66
CA TYR A 33 -3.15 -2.24 -8.36
C TYR A 33 -2.62 -1.37 -9.51
N ASP A 34 -3.51 -0.58 -10.10
CA ASP A 34 -3.15 0.36 -11.17
C ASP A 34 -2.50 1.64 -10.60
N LEU A 35 -1.17 1.59 -10.50
CA LEU A 35 -0.37 2.73 -10.03
C LEU A 35 -0.49 3.96 -10.95
N ALA A 36 -0.72 3.77 -12.25
CA ALA A 36 -0.84 4.88 -13.19
C ALA A 36 -2.13 5.66 -12.94
N LYS A 37 -3.24 4.94 -12.76
CA LYS A 37 -4.55 5.53 -12.46
C LYS A 37 -4.57 6.19 -11.09
N TYR A 38 -4.17 5.47 -10.04
CA TYR A 38 -4.31 5.96 -8.66
C TYR A 38 -3.14 6.84 -8.19
N GLY A 39 -2.02 6.84 -8.91
CA GLY A 39 -0.91 7.77 -8.69
C GLY A 39 -1.14 9.15 -9.31
N ALA A 40 -2.11 9.28 -10.23
CA ALA A 40 -2.40 10.56 -10.88
C ALA A 40 -3.01 11.58 -9.89
N SER A 41 -2.54 12.84 -9.94
CA SER A 41 -3.00 13.90 -9.04
C SER A 41 -4.50 14.20 -9.17
N ALA A 42 -5.10 13.98 -10.36
CA ALA A 42 -6.53 14.13 -10.56
C ALA A 42 -7.33 13.09 -9.77
N GLU A 43 -6.95 11.81 -9.88
CA GLU A 43 -7.65 10.72 -9.20
C GLU A 43 -7.45 10.77 -7.68
N ARG A 44 -6.24 11.12 -7.22
CA ARG A 44 -5.98 11.34 -5.80
C ARG A 44 -6.89 12.41 -5.20
N ARG A 45 -7.02 13.57 -5.88
CA ARG A 45 -7.89 14.67 -5.41
C ARG A 45 -9.36 14.27 -5.40
N ARG A 46 -9.83 13.57 -6.45
CA ARG A 46 -11.22 13.08 -6.54
C ARG A 46 -11.58 12.14 -5.39
N LEU A 47 -10.71 11.19 -5.08
CA LEU A 47 -10.94 10.20 -4.01
C LEU A 47 -10.97 10.84 -2.62
N ILE A 48 -10.06 11.78 -2.34
CA ILE A 48 -10.02 12.50 -1.07
C ILE A 48 -11.30 13.32 -0.87
N ALA A 49 -11.67 14.14 -1.86
CA ALA A 49 -12.88 14.98 -1.78
C ALA A 49 -14.15 14.14 -1.57
N ARG A 50 -14.22 12.97 -2.20
CA ARG A 50 -15.33 12.03 -2.00
C ARG A 50 -15.37 11.48 -0.57
N TRP A 51 -14.22 11.07 -0.03
CA TRP A 51 -14.12 10.56 1.33
C TRP A 51 -14.51 11.62 2.38
N GLU A 52 -14.06 12.87 2.19
CA GLU A 52 -14.42 13.99 3.06
C GLU A 52 -15.94 14.21 3.08
N LYS A 53 -16.58 14.17 1.91
CA LYS A 53 -18.03 14.35 1.78
C LYS A 53 -18.83 13.20 2.37
N GLU A 54 -18.46 11.95 2.07
CA GLU A 54 -19.29 10.77 2.33
C GLU A 54 -19.00 10.11 3.67
N ILE A 55 -17.76 10.17 4.17
CA ILE A 55 -17.33 9.38 5.33
C ILE A 55 -16.97 10.28 6.50
N LEU A 56 -16.13 11.29 6.28
CA LEU A 56 -15.70 12.18 7.36
C LEU A 56 -16.89 12.96 7.95
N ASN A 57 -17.76 13.47 7.07
CA ASN A 57 -18.94 14.25 7.45
C ASN A 57 -20.20 13.39 7.66
N ALA A 58 -20.07 12.06 7.69
CA ALA A 58 -21.20 11.18 7.97
C ALA A 58 -21.68 11.37 9.43
N PRO A 59 -22.99 11.29 9.70
CA PRO A 59 -23.50 11.31 11.07
C PRO A 59 -22.92 10.15 11.88
N ARG A 60 -22.63 10.39 13.16
CA ARG A 60 -22.12 9.39 14.12
C ARG A 60 -23.21 8.89 15.04
#